data_AF-A0A9D6LK43-F1
#
_entry.id   AF-A0A9D6LK43-F1
#
_cell.length_a   1.000
_cell.length_b   1.000
_cell.length_c   1.000
_cell.angle_alpha   90.00
_cell.angle_beta   90.00
_cell.angle_gamma   90.00
#
_symmetry.space_group_name_H-M   'P 1'
#
loop_
_entity.id
_entity.type
_entity.pdbx_description
1 polymer ?
#
loop_
_entity_poly.entity_id
_entity_poly.type
_entity_poly.pdbx_seq_one_letter_code
_entity_poly.pdbx_strand_id
1 'polypeptide(L)'
;MSVGKVRIGVCLLVVVLLLCSSCSDRSRPRLPESPVGRMAIATPEGYAIGSAAARNQDGMDHLLREHWEKAAADFRRALEADPDLAAAHFNLALALDQEGKHEEAAEHFKKAILLAPADPRIRDNEVLKKHLR
;
A
#
# COMPACT_ATOMS: atom_id res chain seq x y z
N MET A 1 -1.03 35.31 -66.19
CA MET A 1 0.22 34.98 -65.45
C MET A 1 -0.19 34.02 -64.32
N SER A 2 -0.23 32.72 -64.61
CA SER A 2 0.71 31.68 -64.15
C SER A 2 0.88 31.53 -62.62
N VAL A 3 0.40 30.38 -62.10
CA VAL A 3 0.93 29.47 -61.04
C VAL A 3 1.79 30.11 -59.92
N GLY A 4 1.49 29.97 -58.63
CA GLY A 4 1.14 28.75 -57.88
C GLY A 4 2.38 28.20 -57.17
N LYS A 5 2.38 28.12 -55.82
CA LYS A 5 2.89 27.00 -55.00
C LYS A 5 2.92 27.31 -53.50
N VAL A 6 2.20 26.44 -52.79
CA VAL A 6 2.19 26.14 -51.36
C VAL A 6 3.60 25.71 -50.89
N ARG A 7 4.02 26.16 -49.71
CA ARG A 7 5.20 25.65 -49.01
C ARG A 7 4.77 24.88 -47.75
N ILE A 8 4.66 23.56 -47.88
CA ILE A 8 4.60 22.61 -46.77
C ILE A 8 6.05 22.17 -46.53
N GLY A 9 6.62 22.45 -45.35
CA GLY A 9 7.89 21.87 -44.90
C GLY A 9 7.68 20.37 -44.62
N VAL A 10 8.38 19.44 -45.30
CA VAL A 10 9.74 18.92 -45.00
C VAL A 10 9.74 18.29 -43.58
N CYS A 11 9.95 16.99 -43.34
CA CYS A 11 10.62 15.92 -44.08
C CYS A 11 10.28 14.52 -43.49
N LEU A 12 10.26 13.48 -44.34
CA LEU A 12 10.66 12.05 -44.14
C LEU A 12 10.22 11.32 -42.85
N LEU A 13 9.24 10.41 -42.84
CA LEU A 13 9.22 9.00 -43.31
C LEU A 13 10.49 8.17 -43.02
N VAL A 14 10.28 6.93 -42.52
CA VAL A 14 11.14 5.70 -42.54
C VAL A 14 11.63 5.29 -41.12
N VAL A 15 11.46 4.08 -40.54
CA VAL A 15 10.85 2.77 -40.88
C VAL A 15 10.95 1.87 -39.62
N VAL A 16 10.23 0.75 -39.62
CA VAL A 16 10.43 -0.52 -38.85
C VAL A 16 9.48 -0.82 -37.67
N LEU A 17 8.66 -1.84 -37.92
CA LEU A 17 7.80 -2.66 -37.06
C LEU A 17 8.60 -3.56 -36.07
N LEU A 18 7.86 -4.27 -35.21
CA LEU A 18 8.25 -5.42 -34.35
C LEU A 18 8.63 -4.97 -32.91
N LEU A 19 8.03 -5.42 -31.79
CA LEU A 19 7.35 -6.67 -31.45
C LEU A 19 6.33 -6.48 -30.31
N CYS A 20 5.34 -7.38 -30.30
CA CYS A 20 4.38 -7.69 -29.23
C CYS A 20 4.91 -7.59 -27.79
N SER A 21 4.02 -7.22 -26.85
CA SER A 21 3.68 -8.11 -25.71
C SER A 21 2.50 -7.57 -24.89
N SER A 22 1.55 -8.47 -24.66
CA SER A 22 0.42 -8.49 -23.73
C SER A 22 0.43 -7.55 -22.54
N CYS A 23 -0.74 -7.01 -22.20
CA CYS A 23 -1.35 -7.04 -20.86
C CYS A 23 -2.84 -6.70 -21.03
N SER A 24 -3.69 -7.71 -21.19
CA SER A 24 -4.49 -8.29 -20.10
C SER A 24 -5.45 -7.28 -19.45
N ASP A 25 -6.70 -7.36 -19.90
CA ASP A 25 -7.90 -7.48 -19.06
C ASP A 25 -7.72 -7.15 -17.57
N ARG A 26 -8.41 -6.10 -17.09
CA ARG A 26 -9.30 -6.24 -15.93
C ARG A 26 -10.18 -5.00 -15.78
N SER A 27 -11.43 -5.12 -16.22
CA SER A 27 -12.53 -4.34 -15.67
C SER A 27 -12.60 -4.62 -14.16
N ARG A 28 -12.06 -3.73 -13.32
CA ARG A 28 -12.31 -3.79 -11.88
C ARG A 28 -13.68 -3.15 -11.60
N PRO A 29 -14.58 -3.81 -10.85
CA PRO A 29 -15.83 -3.19 -10.45
C PRO A 29 -15.52 -2.03 -9.51
N ARG A 30 -16.21 -0.91 -9.73
CA ARG A 30 -16.14 0.29 -8.90
C ARG A 30 -16.79 -0.06 -7.56
N LEU A 31 -16.00 -0.14 -6.48
CA LEU A 31 -16.55 -0.21 -5.13
C LEU A 31 -16.96 1.20 -4.68
N PRO A 32 -18.12 1.38 -4.03
CA PRO A 32 -18.56 2.69 -3.58
C PRO A 32 -17.70 3.17 -2.41
N GLU A 33 -17.17 4.37 -2.55
CA GLU A 33 -16.39 5.10 -1.54
C GLU A 33 -17.24 5.31 -0.28
N SER A 34 -16.70 4.92 0.89
CA SER A 34 -17.27 5.29 2.20
C SER A 34 -16.92 6.74 2.55
N PRO A 35 -17.86 7.58 2.99
CA PRO A 35 -17.59 9.00 3.20
C PRO A 35 -17.19 9.26 4.65
N VAL A 36 -15.89 9.28 4.95
CA VAL A 36 -15.42 9.83 6.24
C VAL A 36 -14.21 10.75 6.06
N GLY A 37 -14.44 12.04 6.28
CA GLY A 37 -13.58 12.86 7.14
C GLY A 37 -12.27 13.40 6.57
N ARG A 38 -12.36 14.33 5.61
CA ARG A 38 -11.40 15.40 5.25
C ARG A 38 -10.09 15.52 6.07
N MET A 39 -8.96 15.22 5.41
CA MET A 39 -7.93 16.23 5.03
C MET A 39 -6.91 15.60 4.05
N ALA A 40 -7.38 15.20 2.87
CA ALA A 40 -6.49 14.83 1.77
C ALA A 40 -6.48 16.00 0.79
N ILE A 41 -5.34 16.68 0.68
CA ILE A 41 -5.05 17.57 -0.46
C ILE A 41 -5.28 16.75 -1.73
N ALA A 42 -6.33 17.09 -2.46
CA ALA A 42 -6.75 16.43 -3.69
C ALA A 42 -5.75 16.78 -4.79
N THR A 43 -4.69 15.97 -4.95
CA THR A 43 -3.91 15.96 -6.17
C THR A 43 -4.71 15.24 -7.27
N PRO A 44 -4.62 15.69 -8.53
CA PRO A 44 -5.38 15.12 -9.65
C PRO A 44 -5.01 13.67 -10.02
N GLU A 45 -4.01 13.10 -9.36
CA GLU A 45 -3.78 11.66 -9.29
C GLU A 45 -4.15 11.22 -7.88
N GLY A 46 -5.17 10.36 -7.76
CA GLY A 46 -5.71 9.84 -6.49
C GLY A 46 -4.76 8.89 -5.76
N TYR A 47 -3.51 9.30 -5.59
CA TYR A 47 -2.54 8.65 -4.75
C TYR A 47 -2.84 9.04 -3.31
N ALA A 48 -3.32 8.08 -2.51
CA ALA A 48 -3.72 8.30 -1.13
C ALA A 48 -2.48 8.43 -0.22
N ILE A 49 -1.73 9.53 -0.39
CA ILE A 49 -0.45 9.89 0.30
C ILE A 49 -0.59 9.92 1.85
N GLY A 50 -1.78 9.75 2.40
CA GLY A 50 -2.01 9.66 3.85
C GLY A 50 -3.02 8.59 4.28
N SER A 51 -3.32 7.58 3.44
CA SER A 51 -4.20 6.49 3.86
C SER A 51 -3.52 5.56 4.88
N ALA A 52 -4.33 4.88 5.70
CA ALA A 52 -3.82 3.84 6.60
C ALA A 52 -3.05 2.75 5.82
N ALA A 53 -3.52 2.39 4.62
CA ALA A 53 -2.85 1.44 3.74
C ALA A 53 -1.47 1.93 3.27
N ALA A 54 -1.34 3.20 2.87
CA ALA A 54 -0.06 3.78 2.44
C ALA A 54 0.95 3.79 3.59
N ARG A 55 0.55 4.26 4.78
CA ARG A 55 1.44 4.25 5.96
C ARG A 55 1.83 2.83 6.39
N ASN A 56 0.92 1.86 6.25
CA ASN A 56 1.25 0.46 6.46
C ASN A 56 2.26 -0.06 5.41
N GLN A 57 2.22 0.41 4.17
CA GLN A 57 3.26 0.07 3.18
C GLN A 57 4.61 0.68 3.52
N ASP A 58 4.66 1.93 3.96
CA ASP A 58 5.90 2.59 4.42
C ASP A 58 6.51 1.84 5.61
N GLY A 59 5.66 1.45 6.58
CA GLY A 59 6.09 0.64 7.72
C GLY A 59 6.66 -0.72 7.29
N MET A 60 6.06 -1.37 6.29
CA MET A 60 6.59 -2.62 5.73
C MET A 60 7.96 -2.43 5.07
N ASP A 61 8.18 -1.32 4.38
CA ASP A 61 9.46 -1.00 3.75
C ASP A 61 10.57 -0.80 4.81
N HIS A 62 10.24 -0.21 5.96
CA HIS A 62 11.14 -0.14 7.11
C HIS A 62 11.33 -1.49 7.79
N LEU A 63 10.29 -2.30 7.92
CA LEU A 63 10.34 -3.63 8.51
C LEU A 63 11.26 -4.57 7.73
N LEU A 64 11.22 -4.52 6.39
CA LEU A 64 12.12 -5.28 5.51
C LEU A 64 13.60 -4.87 5.62
N ARG A 65 13.87 -3.65 6.11
CA ARG A 65 15.23 -3.15 6.36
C ARG A 65 15.62 -3.23 7.83
N GLU A 66 14.83 -3.95 8.64
CA GLU A 66 15.08 -4.12 10.07
C GLU A 66 15.12 -2.81 10.86
N HIS A 67 14.49 -1.75 10.32
CA HIS A 67 14.33 -0.46 11.00
C HIS A 67 13.10 -0.50 11.91
N TRP A 68 13.12 -1.36 12.93
CA TRP A 68 11.96 -1.72 13.74
C TRP A 68 11.24 -0.50 14.34
N GLU A 69 11.99 0.43 14.92
CA GLU A 69 11.40 1.64 15.54
C GLU A 69 10.64 2.51 14.52
N LYS A 70 11.19 2.64 13.30
CA LYS A 70 10.54 3.41 12.22
C LYS A 70 9.32 2.67 11.69
N ALA A 71 9.43 1.35 11.50
CA ALA A 71 8.31 0.51 11.10
C ALA A 71 7.15 0.64 12.11
N ALA A 72 7.46 0.53 13.40
CA ALA A 72 6.48 0.69 14.48
C ALA A 72 5.84 2.09 14.47
N ALA A 73 6.61 3.15 14.21
CA ALA A 73 6.06 4.50 14.07
C ALA A 73 5.05 4.62 12.92
N ASP A 74 5.37 4.06 11.74
CA ASP A 74 4.48 4.15 10.58
C ASP A 74 3.24 3.26 10.73
N PHE A 75 3.35 2.08 11.35
CA PHE A 75 2.17 1.28 11.69
C PHE A 75 1.28 1.97 12.73
N ARG A 76 1.84 2.68 13.72
CA ARG A 76 1.03 3.50 14.65
C ARG A 76 0.27 4.59 13.91
N ARG A 77 0.91 5.28 12.97
CA ARG A 77 0.23 6.29 12.13
C ARG A 77 -0.81 5.69 11.18
N ALA A 78 -0.63 4.44 10.76
CA ALA A 78 -1.65 3.71 10.03
C ALA A 78 -2.87 3.48 10.93
N LEU A 79 -2.65 3.07 12.18
CA LEU A 79 -3.70 2.87 13.19
C LEU A 79 -4.37 4.18 13.66
N GLU A 80 -3.67 5.32 13.60
CA GLU A 80 -4.29 6.64 13.82
C GLU A 80 -5.33 6.97 12.74
N ALA A 81 -5.12 6.50 11.50
CA ALA A 81 -6.08 6.70 10.40
C ALA A 81 -7.16 5.62 10.34
N ASP A 82 -6.81 4.38 10.65
CA ASP A 82 -7.74 3.25 10.74
C ASP A 82 -7.39 2.37 11.96
N PRO A 83 -8.03 2.61 13.12
CA PRO A 83 -7.77 1.88 14.34
C PRO A 83 -8.05 0.37 14.24
N ASP A 84 -8.88 -0.05 13.30
CA ASP A 84 -9.32 -1.44 13.14
C ASP A 84 -8.59 -2.15 11.99
N LEU A 85 -7.52 -1.55 11.46
CA LEU A 85 -6.70 -2.14 10.42
C LEU A 85 -5.89 -3.32 10.97
N ALA A 86 -6.46 -4.53 10.85
CA ALA A 86 -5.88 -5.78 11.34
C ALA A 86 -4.42 -5.99 10.88
N ALA A 87 -4.10 -5.63 9.64
CA ALA A 87 -2.75 -5.73 9.09
C ALA A 87 -1.75 -4.82 9.82
N ALA A 88 -2.14 -3.60 10.17
CA ALA A 88 -1.25 -2.67 10.88
C ALA A 88 -1.04 -3.10 12.33
N HIS A 89 -2.06 -3.64 13.00
CA HIS A 89 -1.88 -4.27 14.31
C HIS A 89 -0.92 -5.46 14.26
N PHE A 90 -1.10 -6.36 13.28
CA PHE A 90 -0.21 -7.50 13.10
C PHE A 90 1.25 -7.08 12.82
N ASN A 91 1.45 -6.12 11.91
CA ASN A 91 2.79 -5.67 11.54
C ASN A 91 3.47 -4.85 12.66
N LEU A 92 2.71 -4.04 13.41
CA LEU A 92 3.21 -3.36 14.60
C LEU A 92 3.68 -4.36 15.65
N ALA A 93 2.92 -5.43 15.88
CA ALA A 93 3.31 -6.47 16.81
C ALA A 93 4.61 -7.17 16.40
N LEU A 94 4.81 -7.43 15.09
CA LEU A 94 6.07 -7.99 14.59
C LEU A 94 7.26 -7.04 14.82
N ALA A 95 7.10 -5.73 14.55
CA ALA A 95 8.15 -4.76 14.80
C ALA A 95 8.50 -4.67 16.30
N LEU A 96 7.50 -4.63 17.17
CA LEU A 96 7.68 -4.59 18.63
C LEU A 96 8.35 -5.86 19.17
N ASP A 97 8.01 -7.03 18.63
CA ASP A 97 8.65 -8.28 18.98
C ASP A 97 10.16 -8.27 18.67
N GLN A 98 10.54 -7.72 17.51
CA GLN A 98 11.96 -7.54 17.16
C GLN A 98 12.69 -6.53 18.05
N GLU A 99 11.98 -5.54 18.59
CA GLU A 99 12.51 -4.62 19.61
C GLU A 99 12.57 -5.22 21.02
N GLY A 100 12.09 -6.47 21.23
CA GLY A 100 12.00 -7.10 22.55
C GLY A 100 10.82 -6.61 23.41
N LYS A 101 9.92 -5.80 22.84
CA LYS A 101 8.71 -5.27 23.52
C LYS A 101 7.57 -6.27 23.46
N HIS A 102 7.82 -7.46 24.00
CA HIS A 102 6.94 -8.62 23.86
C HIS A 102 5.53 -8.41 24.42
N GLU A 103 5.40 -7.70 25.54
CA GLU A 103 4.10 -7.41 26.17
C GLU A 103 3.21 -6.53 25.28
N GLU A 104 3.77 -5.46 24.70
CA GLU A 104 3.05 -4.61 23.74
C GLU A 104 2.73 -5.36 22.44
N ALA A 105 3.65 -6.21 21.97
CA ALA A 105 3.44 -7.05 20.81
C ALA A 105 2.23 -7.99 21.01
N ALA A 106 2.13 -8.64 22.18
CA ALA A 106 1.03 -9.53 22.51
C ALA A 106 -0.34 -8.82 22.45
N GLU A 107 -0.44 -7.59 22.94
CA GLU A 107 -1.68 -6.81 22.87
C GLU A 107 -2.12 -6.51 21.44
N HIS A 108 -1.18 -6.16 20.56
CA HIS A 108 -1.47 -5.93 19.15
C HIS A 108 -1.78 -7.22 18.37
N PHE A 109 -1.11 -8.32 18.71
CA PHE A 109 -1.44 -9.64 18.18
C PHE A 109 -2.85 -10.09 18.54
N LYS A 110 -3.30 -9.87 19.79
CA LYS A 110 -4.69 -10.12 20.22
C LYS A 110 -5.68 -9.32 19.38
N LYS A 111 -5.43 -8.03 19.15
CA LYS A 111 -6.30 -7.20 18.31
C LYS A 111 -6.34 -7.71 16.87
N ALA A 112 -5.20 -8.04 16.27
CA ALA A 112 -5.12 -8.52 14.90
C ALA A 112 -5.96 -9.78 14.68
N ILE A 113 -5.87 -10.77 15.59
CA ILE A 113 -6.64 -12.02 15.46
C ILE A 113 -8.14 -11.83 15.73
N LEU A 114 -8.53 -10.87 16.59
CA LEU A 114 -9.94 -10.52 16.80
C LEU A 114 -10.56 -9.84 15.57
N LEU A 115 -9.82 -8.95 14.92
CA LEU A 115 -10.29 -8.20 13.76
C LEU A 115 -10.33 -9.04 12.47
N ALA A 116 -9.38 -9.97 12.31
CA ALA A 116 -9.27 -10.80 11.11
C ALA A 116 -8.97 -12.29 11.42
N PRO A 117 -9.85 -13.00 12.13
CA PRO A 117 -9.62 -14.39 12.56
C PRO A 117 -9.51 -15.39 11.40
N ALA A 118 -10.04 -15.04 10.22
CA ALA A 118 -9.99 -15.87 9.03
C ALA A 118 -8.78 -15.58 8.11
N ASP A 119 -7.98 -14.54 8.39
CA ASP A 119 -6.80 -14.24 7.58
C ASP A 119 -5.66 -15.22 7.94
N PRO A 120 -5.23 -16.09 7.00
CA PRO A 120 -4.19 -17.09 7.29
C PRO A 120 -2.85 -16.44 7.63
N ARG A 121 -2.56 -15.22 7.16
CA ARG A 121 -1.33 -14.49 7.51
C ARG A 121 -1.26 -14.15 8.99
N ILE A 122 -2.42 -13.99 9.63
CA ILE A 122 -2.56 -13.68 11.06
C ILE A 122 -2.77 -14.98 11.84
N ARG A 123 -3.82 -15.73 11.53
CA ARG A 123 -4.22 -16.93 12.29
C ARG A 123 -3.14 -18.01 12.32
N ASP A 124 -2.42 -18.17 11.21
CA ASP A 124 -1.45 -19.25 11.08
C ASP A 124 -0.01 -18.80 11.44
N ASN A 125 0.17 -17.54 11.86
CA ASN A 125 1.49 -17.00 12.22
C ASN A 125 2.04 -17.56 13.54
N GLU A 126 3.24 -18.13 13.49
CA GLU A 126 3.86 -18.78 14.66
C GLU A 126 4.39 -17.79 15.70
N VAL A 127 4.82 -16.59 15.31
CA VAL A 127 5.26 -15.56 16.27
C VAL A 127 4.06 -15.13 17.10
N LEU A 128 2.96 -14.75 16.44
CA LEU A 128 1.69 -14.43 17.08
C LEU A 128 1.26 -15.55 18.04
N LYS A 129 1.22 -16.81 17.58
CA LYS A 129 0.80 -17.94 18.43
C LYS A 129 1.67 -18.10 19.69
N LYS A 130 2.98 -17.80 19.63
CA LYS A 130 3.85 -17.87 20.81
C LYS A 130 3.49 -16.83 21.86
N HIS A 131 3.09 -15.63 21.45
CA HIS A 131 2.66 -14.54 22.34
C HIS A 131 1.29 -14.76 22.97
N LEU A 132 0.45 -15.64 22.39
CA LEU A 132 -0.91 -15.90 22.87
C LEU A 132 -1.06 -17.22 23.65
N ARG A 133 0.03 -17.97 23.84
CA ARG A 133 0.04 -19.28 24.51
C ARG A 133 0.22 -19.16 26.01
#